data_AF-A0A6N7XXS2-F1
#
_entry.id   AF-A0A6N7XXS2-F1
#
_cell.length_a   1.000
_cell.length_b   1.000
_cell.length_c   1.000
_cell.angle_alpha   90.00
_cell.angle_beta   90.00
_cell.angle_gamma   90.00
#
_symmetry.space_group_name_H-M   'P 1'
#
loop_
_entity.id
_entity.type
_entity.pdbx_description
1 polymer ?
#
loop_
_entity_poly.entity_id
_entity_poly.type
_entity_poly.pdbx_seq_one_letter_code
_entity_poly.pdbx_strand_id
1 'polypeptide(L)'
;MECIHLNFLTDNKGKKFLSPSLPNSDLNGKILKVIISDGSTKRVYPVFQQKAGVYGEASEYILRHGCACCSLTTALAAFVEKYAKLTPDQTVYEIEKKHFPKEVYEKNYGKVMARQMPVSLYGISVILKKEGISCEYVGNFEDNYAEKQIMEHLQKGSPVIIETSRMRRKGRRIVHFFDKKYAGSYHTMILLGVDEEGQVVFTDSATREWAGEVQRLKRADLSELISYMFPQKNTEDTHLYFSRKKNTGGYILLYQA
;
A
#
# COMPACT_ATOMS: atom_id res chain seq x y z
N MET A 1 -11.70 -19.18 2.09
CA MET A 1 -10.99 -17.92 2.40
C MET A 1 -9.52 -18.27 2.41
N GLU A 2 -8.76 -17.79 1.43
CA GLU A 2 -7.34 -18.10 1.28
C GLU A 2 -6.53 -17.42 2.39
N CYS A 3 -5.59 -18.15 2.97
CA CYS A 3 -4.76 -17.69 4.06
C CYS A 3 -3.32 -18.11 3.82
N ILE A 4 -2.40 -17.15 3.87
CA ILE A 4 -0.96 -17.35 3.77
C ILE A 4 -0.34 -17.06 5.12
N HIS A 5 0.54 -17.96 5.57
CA HIS A 5 1.28 -17.83 6.81
C HIS A 5 2.75 -17.59 6.49
N LEU A 6 3.29 -16.47 6.95
CA LEU A 6 4.70 -16.12 6.87
C LEU A 6 5.23 -15.88 8.28
N ASN A 7 6.53 -16.12 8.46
CA ASN A 7 7.25 -15.84 9.68
C ASN A 7 8.44 -14.95 9.37
N PHE A 8 8.72 -13.99 10.24
CA PHE A 8 10.00 -13.31 10.26
C PHE A 8 11.03 -14.22 10.91
N LEU A 9 12.01 -14.66 10.12
CA LEU A 9 13.25 -15.25 10.59
C LEU A 9 14.31 -14.15 10.66
N THR A 10 15.33 -14.33 11.49
CA THR A 10 16.42 -13.36 11.65
C THR A 10 17.75 -14.00 11.26
N ASP A 11 18.51 -13.34 10.40
CA ASP A 11 19.85 -13.79 10.00
C ASP A 11 20.90 -13.50 11.08
N ASN A 12 22.14 -13.95 10.85
CA ASN A 12 23.27 -13.72 11.76
C ASN A 12 23.68 -12.25 11.91
N LYS A 13 23.14 -11.34 11.08
CA LYS A 13 23.37 -9.89 11.12
C LYS A 13 22.18 -9.14 11.74
N GLY A 14 21.19 -9.85 12.28
CA GLY A 14 20.00 -9.25 12.89
C GLY A 14 18.97 -8.75 11.88
N LYS A 15 19.08 -9.11 10.60
CA LYS A 15 18.12 -8.73 9.56
C LYS A 15 16.98 -9.74 9.51
N LYS A 16 15.76 -9.24 9.54
CA LYS A 16 14.54 -10.04 9.38
C LYS A 16 14.23 -10.29 7.91
N PHE A 17 13.76 -11.50 7.60
CA PHE A 17 13.22 -11.90 6.31
C PHE A 17 12.01 -12.81 6.46
N LEU A 18 11.13 -12.83 5.46
CA LEU A 18 9.88 -13.60 5.43
C LEU A 18 10.13 -15.01 4.89
N SER A 19 9.59 -16.01 5.58
CA SER A 19 9.64 -17.42 5.21
C SER A 19 8.31 -18.13 5.53
N PRO A 20 7.87 -19.13 4.76
CA PRO A 20 8.50 -19.63 3.54
C PRO A 20 8.30 -18.69 2.34
N SER A 21 9.00 -18.96 1.23
CA SER A 21 8.69 -18.35 -0.06
C SER A 21 7.21 -18.48 -0.42
N LEU A 22 6.69 -17.47 -1.13
CA LEU A 22 5.29 -17.44 -1.54
C LEU A 22 4.94 -18.61 -2.47
N PRO A 23 3.69 -19.12 -2.41
CA PRO A 23 3.23 -20.09 -3.41
C PRO A 23 3.14 -19.44 -4.79
N ASN A 24 3.27 -20.27 -5.83
CA ASN A 24 3.27 -19.84 -7.23
C ASN A 24 1.86 -19.73 -7.85
N SER A 25 0.79 -19.96 -7.09
CA SER A 25 -0.61 -19.92 -7.54
C SER A 25 -1.56 -19.60 -6.37
N ASP A 26 -2.86 -19.44 -6.70
CA ASP A 26 -3.97 -19.39 -5.73
C ASP A 26 -3.90 -18.22 -4.74
N LEU A 27 -3.49 -17.05 -5.25
CA LEU A 27 -3.47 -15.79 -4.50
C LEU A 27 -4.39 -14.77 -5.17
N ASN A 28 -5.46 -15.22 -5.82
CA ASN A 28 -6.36 -14.39 -6.62
C ASN A 28 -7.71 -14.08 -5.94
N GLY A 29 -7.95 -14.62 -4.75
CA GLY A 29 -9.19 -14.45 -4.01
C GLY A 29 -9.56 -12.98 -3.75
N LYS A 30 -10.88 -12.76 -3.58
CA LYS A 30 -11.46 -11.43 -3.27
C LYS A 30 -10.84 -10.78 -2.04
N ILE A 31 -10.48 -11.61 -1.05
CA ILE A 31 -9.75 -11.22 0.15
C ILE A 31 -8.75 -12.34 0.45
N LEU A 32 -7.46 -12.01 0.44
CA LEU A 32 -6.39 -12.91 0.88
C LEU A 32 -5.95 -12.48 2.29
N LYS A 33 -5.96 -13.40 3.26
CA LYS A 33 -5.39 -13.10 4.59
C LYS A 33 -3.91 -13.45 4.59
N VAL A 34 -3.06 -12.47 4.84
CA VAL A 34 -1.61 -12.68 5.03
C VAL A 34 -1.32 -12.55 6.51
N ILE A 35 -0.93 -13.65 7.13
CA ILE A 35 -0.61 -13.74 8.54
C ILE A 35 0.91 -13.73 8.66
N ILE A 36 1.45 -12.71 9.33
CA ILE A 36 2.89 -12.59 9.59
C ILE A 36 3.12 -12.71 11.09
N SER A 37 3.97 -13.66 11.48
CA SER A 37 4.41 -13.85 12.86
C SER A 37 5.88 -13.49 13.00
N ASP A 38 6.30 -12.97 14.16
CA ASP A 38 7.72 -12.85 14.51
C ASP A 38 8.10 -13.67 15.75
N GLY A 39 7.26 -14.66 16.08
CA GLY A 39 7.38 -15.53 17.25
C GLY A 39 6.72 -14.94 18.49
N SER A 40 6.78 -13.62 18.68
CA SER A 40 6.18 -12.92 19.81
C SER A 40 4.85 -12.26 19.47
N THR A 41 4.69 -11.82 18.23
CA THR A 41 3.50 -11.14 17.74
C THR A 41 3.00 -11.82 16.47
N LYS A 42 1.69 -11.74 16.26
CA LYS A 42 1.02 -12.22 15.05
C LYS A 42 0.15 -11.11 14.50
N ARG A 43 0.40 -10.71 13.26
CA ARG A 43 -0.38 -9.68 12.56
C ARG A 43 -1.09 -10.27 11.35
N VAL A 44 -2.34 -9.87 11.15
CA VAL A 44 -3.16 -10.30 10.02
C VAL A 44 -3.39 -9.12 9.08
N TYR A 45 -2.92 -9.23 7.85
CA TYR A 45 -3.14 -8.27 6.78
C TYR A 45 -4.20 -8.81 5.81
N PRO A 46 -5.47 -8.36 5.88
CA PRO A 46 -6.48 -8.72 4.90
C PRO A 46 -6.27 -7.94 3.60
N VAL A 47 -5.77 -8.60 2.56
CA VAL A 47 -5.49 -7.98 1.26
C VAL A 47 -6.72 -8.04 0.35
N PHE A 48 -7.31 -6.89 0.11
CA PHE A 48 -8.57 -6.74 -0.62
C PHE A 48 -8.36 -6.61 -2.15
N GLN A 49 -9.23 -7.25 -2.94
CA GLN A 49 -9.28 -7.09 -4.39
C GLN A 49 -10.22 -5.94 -4.80
N GLN A 50 -9.71 -4.91 -5.44
CA GLN A 50 -10.52 -3.75 -5.83
C GLN A 50 -11.69 -4.08 -6.78
N LYS A 51 -11.55 -5.16 -7.58
CA LYS A 51 -12.58 -5.62 -8.53
C LYS A 51 -13.52 -6.70 -7.94
N ALA A 52 -13.51 -6.91 -6.63
CA ALA A 52 -14.27 -8.00 -6.02
C ALA A 52 -15.80 -7.87 -6.18
N GLY A 53 -16.30 -6.64 -6.34
CA GLY A 53 -17.74 -6.36 -6.51
C GLY A 53 -18.57 -6.63 -5.26
N VAL A 54 -17.95 -6.61 -4.07
CA VAL A 54 -18.59 -6.96 -2.79
C VAL A 54 -18.61 -5.80 -1.78
N TYR A 55 -18.40 -4.56 -2.24
CA TYR A 55 -18.24 -3.38 -1.38
C TYR A 55 -19.47 -2.47 -1.38
N GLY A 56 -20.66 -3.05 -1.61
CA GLY A 56 -21.92 -2.30 -1.65
C GLY A 56 -21.88 -1.10 -2.59
N GLU A 57 -22.39 0.04 -2.13
CA GLU A 57 -22.46 1.31 -2.88
C GLU A 57 -21.06 1.85 -3.26
N ALA A 58 -20.02 1.53 -2.49
CA ALA A 58 -18.65 1.93 -2.82
C ALA A 58 -18.03 1.09 -3.93
N SER A 59 -18.68 0.02 -4.41
CA SER A 59 -18.08 -0.91 -5.38
C SER A 59 -17.60 -0.23 -6.66
N GLU A 60 -18.35 0.74 -7.20
CA GLU A 60 -17.90 1.47 -8.39
C GLU A 60 -16.69 2.35 -8.08
N TYR A 61 -16.69 3.03 -6.93
CA TYR A 61 -15.57 3.85 -6.50
C TYR A 61 -14.31 3.00 -6.29
N ILE A 62 -14.42 1.90 -5.55
CA ILE A 62 -13.31 0.99 -5.24
C ILE A 62 -12.78 0.32 -6.52
N LEU A 63 -13.66 -0.03 -7.47
CA LEU A 63 -13.25 -0.56 -8.76
C LEU A 63 -12.27 0.38 -9.50
N ARG A 64 -12.49 1.69 -9.41
CA ARG A 64 -11.75 2.72 -10.16
C ARG A 64 -10.57 3.31 -9.38
N HIS A 65 -10.75 3.53 -8.08
CA HIS A 65 -9.87 4.32 -7.22
C HIS A 65 -9.44 3.58 -5.95
N GLY A 66 -9.77 2.29 -5.81
CA GLY A 66 -9.69 1.57 -4.55
C GLY A 66 -8.30 1.21 -4.05
N CYS A 67 -7.21 1.44 -4.80
CA CYS A 67 -5.87 1.02 -4.38
C CYS A 67 -5.42 1.62 -3.03
N ALA A 68 -5.58 2.93 -2.85
CA ALA A 68 -5.27 3.62 -1.61
C ALA A 68 -6.20 3.20 -0.47
N CYS A 69 -7.51 3.12 -0.74
CA CYS A 69 -8.51 2.71 0.25
C CYS A 69 -8.28 1.26 0.72
N CYS A 70 -8.07 0.31 -0.19
CA CYS A 70 -7.77 -1.08 0.15
C CYS A 70 -6.48 -1.18 0.97
N SER A 71 -5.43 -0.43 0.60
CA SER A 71 -4.17 -0.41 1.35
C SER A 71 -4.37 0.19 2.76
N LEU A 72 -5.09 1.30 2.89
CA LEU A 72 -5.42 1.90 4.18
C LEU A 72 -6.25 0.94 5.06
N THR A 73 -7.26 0.30 4.47
CA THR A 73 -8.08 -0.71 5.16
C THR A 73 -7.21 -1.87 5.67
N THR A 74 -6.31 -2.36 4.81
CA THR A 74 -5.37 -3.45 5.15
C THR A 74 -4.48 -3.06 6.34
N ALA A 75 -3.92 -1.84 6.32
CA ALA A 75 -3.07 -1.34 7.40
C ALA A 75 -3.86 -1.13 8.70
N LEU A 76 -5.03 -0.50 8.65
CA LEU A 76 -5.87 -0.30 9.83
C LEU A 76 -6.29 -1.62 10.46
N ALA A 77 -6.77 -2.57 9.66
CA ALA A 77 -7.18 -3.89 10.15
C ALA A 77 -6.02 -4.69 10.76
N ALA A 78 -4.80 -4.46 10.29
CA ALA A 78 -3.61 -5.14 10.78
C ALA A 78 -3.04 -4.53 12.07
N PHE A 79 -3.18 -3.23 12.28
CA PHE A 79 -2.56 -2.52 13.40
C PHE A 79 -3.53 -2.08 14.50
N VAL A 80 -4.84 -2.06 14.24
CA VAL A 80 -5.84 -1.54 15.16
C VAL A 80 -6.91 -2.59 15.39
N GLU A 81 -6.95 -3.18 16.59
CA GLU A 81 -7.78 -4.34 16.92
C GLU A 81 -9.28 -4.12 16.61
N LYS A 82 -9.82 -2.95 16.97
CA LYS A 82 -11.23 -2.59 16.69
C LYS A 82 -11.55 -2.56 15.18
N TYR A 83 -10.53 -2.49 14.31
CA TYR A 83 -10.66 -2.48 12.85
C TYR A 83 -10.31 -3.81 12.19
N ALA A 84 -10.10 -4.89 12.95
CA ALA A 84 -9.76 -6.21 12.39
C ALA A 84 -10.77 -6.75 11.35
N LYS A 85 -12.01 -6.26 11.36
CA LYS A 85 -13.08 -6.61 10.41
C LYS A 85 -13.45 -5.48 9.45
N LEU A 86 -12.70 -4.38 9.43
CA LEU A 86 -12.95 -3.21 8.60
C LEU A 86 -12.92 -3.59 7.11
N THR A 87 -13.88 -3.07 6.34
CA THR A 87 -13.93 -3.24 4.89
C THR A 87 -13.61 -1.94 4.14
N PRO A 88 -13.22 -2.02 2.85
CA PRO A 88 -12.91 -0.83 2.06
C PRO A 88 -14.06 0.19 1.95
N ASP A 89 -15.31 -0.24 1.88
CA ASP A 89 -16.47 0.66 1.87
C ASP A 89 -16.62 1.44 3.18
N GLN A 90 -16.41 0.78 4.33
CA GLN A 90 -16.38 1.44 5.63
C GLN A 90 -15.20 2.42 5.75
N THR A 91 -14.05 2.10 5.17
CA THR A 91 -12.91 3.03 5.14
C THR A 91 -13.29 4.32 4.41
N VAL A 92 -13.96 4.23 3.27
CA VAL A 92 -14.45 5.41 2.53
C VAL A 92 -15.51 6.17 3.33
N TYR A 93 -16.60 5.51 3.75
CA TYR A 93 -17.78 6.22 4.26
C TYR A 93 -17.74 6.54 5.76
N GLU A 94 -16.95 5.80 6.54
CA GLU A 94 -16.85 5.97 7.99
C GLU A 94 -15.49 6.56 8.38
N ILE A 95 -14.38 5.94 7.97
CA ILE A 95 -13.04 6.31 8.47
C ILE A 95 -12.56 7.64 7.90
N GLU A 96 -12.60 7.83 6.57
CA GLU A 96 -12.23 9.11 5.97
C GLU A 96 -13.14 10.24 6.46
N LYS A 97 -14.45 9.99 6.52
CA LYS A 97 -15.45 10.96 6.99
C LYS A 97 -15.23 11.36 8.46
N LYS A 98 -14.83 10.41 9.31
CA LYS A 98 -14.51 10.65 10.73
C LYS A 98 -13.27 11.54 10.88
N HIS A 99 -12.26 11.34 10.06
CA HIS A 99 -10.93 11.93 10.28
C HIS A 99 -10.64 13.18 9.47
N PHE A 100 -11.31 13.37 8.35
CA PHE A 100 -11.09 14.53 7.49
C PHE A 100 -12.12 15.63 7.75
N PRO A 101 -11.77 16.91 7.50
CA PRO A 101 -12.75 17.99 7.57
C PRO A 101 -13.93 17.70 6.64
N LYS A 102 -15.15 17.86 7.17
CA LYS A 102 -16.41 17.56 6.47
C LYS A 102 -16.43 18.16 5.06
N GLU A 103 -16.09 19.44 4.92
CA GLU A 103 -16.06 20.15 3.64
C GLU A 103 -15.08 19.52 2.63
N VAL A 104 -13.94 19.01 3.09
CA VAL A 104 -12.93 18.38 2.21
C VAL A 104 -13.43 17.02 1.72
N TYR A 105 -14.02 16.23 2.61
CA TYR A 105 -14.65 14.94 2.30
C TYR A 105 -15.81 15.13 1.32
N GLU A 106 -16.78 16.00 1.63
CA GLU A 106 -17.95 16.25 0.81
C GLU A 106 -17.57 16.85 -0.55
N LYS A 107 -16.58 17.74 -0.60
CA LYS A 107 -16.05 18.25 -1.87
C LYS A 107 -15.44 17.15 -2.74
N ASN A 108 -14.82 16.11 -2.15
CA ASN A 108 -14.28 15.01 -2.94
C ASN A 108 -15.38 14.10 -3.48
N TYR A 109 -16.25 13.63 -2.60
CA TYR A 109 -17.28 12.63 -2.93
C TYR A 109 -18.54 13.22 -3.55
N GLY A 110 -18.76 14.53 -3.47
CA GLY A 110 -19.79 15.24 -4.23
C GLY A 110 -19.46 15.44 -5.71
N LYS A 111 -18.24 15.09 -6.16
CA LYS A 111 -17.89 15.08 -7.58
C LYS A 111 -18.49 13.85 -8.26
N VAL A 112 -18.65 13.95 -9.58
CA VAL A 112 -18.88 12.78 -10.44
C VAL A 112 -17.79 11.73 -10.24
N MET A 113 -18.15 10.44 -10.30
CA MET A 113 -17.28 9.29 -9.98
C MET A 113 -15.88 9.36 -10.61
N ALA A 114 -15.78 9.77 -11.88
CA ALA A 114 -14.50 9.89 -12.59
C ALA A 114 -13.56 10.99 -12.05
N ARG A 115 -14.08 11.94 -11.27
CA ARG A 115 -13.34 13.08 -10.68
C ARG A 115 -13.13 12.95 -9.17
N GLN A 116 -13.77 12.00 -8.53
CA GLN A 116 -13.43 11.62 -7.15
C GLN A 116 -11.98 11.13 -7.13
N MET A 117 -11.26 11.40 -6.04
CA MET A 117 -9.86 11.02 -5.90
C MET A 117 -9.71 10.04 -4.72
N PRO A 118 -8.79 9.07 -4.81
CA PRO A 118 -8.37 8.29 -3.66
C PRO A 118 -7.73 9.17 -2.59
N VAL A 119 -7.75 8.71 -1.34
CA VAL A 119 -6.92 9.28 -0.27
C VAL A 119 -5.44 9.26 -0.71
N SER A 120 -4.69 10.34 -0.43
CA SER A 120 -3.26 10.41 -0.73
C SER A 120 -2.42 9.69 0.34
N LEU A 121 -1.13 9.48 0.10
CA LEU A 121 -0.23 9.00 1.16
C LEU A 121 -0.18 9.95 2.37
N TYR A 122 -0.22 11.26 2.17
CA TYR A 122 -0.34 12.21 3.28
C TYR A 122 -1.64 11.98 4.07
N GLY A 123 -2.78 11.86 3.38
CA GLY A 123 -4.08 11.59 4.01
C GLY A 123 -4.11 10.26 4.77
N ILE A 124 -3.50 9.21 4.19
CA ILE A 124 -3.29 7.92 4.86
C ILE A 124 -2.49 8.13 6.14
N SER A 125 -1.36 8.84 6.09
CA SER A 125 -0.52 9.10 7.26
C SER A 125 -1.27 9.84 8.38
N VAL A 126 -2.15 10.78 8.03
CA VAL A 126 -2.99 11.50 8.99
C VAL A 126 -3.96 10.55 9.69
N ILE A 127 -4.65 9.68 8.94
CA ILE A 127 -5.58 8.70 9.52
C ILE A 127 -4.84 7.72 10.42
N LEU A 128 -3.72 7.16 9.95
CA LEU A 128 -2.91 6.22 10.71
C LEU A 128 -2.48 6.81 12.07
N LYS A 129 -1.95 8.05 12.07
CA LYS A 129 -1.54 8.76 13.29
C LYS A 129 -2.71 9.02 14.23
N LYS A 130 -3.87 9.43 13.70
CA LYS A 130 -5.09 9.65 14.51
C LYS A 130 -5.65 8.38 15.14
N GLU A 131 -5.38 7.22 14.54
CA GLU A 131 -5.75 5.91 15.08
C GLU A 131 -4.62 5.28 15.92
N GLY A 132 -3.59 6.05 16.27
CA GLY A 132 -2.52 5.63 17.18
C GLY A 132 -1.40 4.80 16.53
N ILE A 133 -1.39 4.68 15.20
CA ILE A 133 -0.33 3.98 14.47
C ILE A 133 0.83 4.94 14.25
N SER A 134 2.00 4.62 14.79
CA SER A 134 3.21 5.38 14.54
C SER A 134 3.65 5.21 13.08
N CYS A 135 3.82 6.33 12.36
CA CYS A 135 4.30 6.31 10.99
C CYS A 135 5.00 7.61 10.58
N GLU A 136 5.86 7.50 9.57
CA GLU A 136 6.56 8.62 8.93
C GLU A 136 6.18 8.66 7.45
N TYR A 137 5.70 9.81 6.97
CA TYR A 137 5.46 10.03 5.55
C TYR A 137 6.65 10.75 4.92
N VAL A 138 7.24 10.14 3.90
CA VAL A 138 8.33 10.71 3.11
C VAL A 138 7.81 11.05 1.71
N GLY A 139 7.47 12.32 1.51
CA GLY A 139 6.91 12.81 0.25
C GLY A 139 7.94 12.94 -0.87
N ASN A 140 9.15 13.45 -0.57
CA ASN A 140 10.23 13.63 -1.55
C ASN A 140 11.46 12.81 -1.16
N PHE A 141 12.13 12.21 -2.14
CA PHE A 141 13.25 11.30 -1.91
C PHE A 141 14.17 11.23 -3.14
N GLU A 142 15.43 10.87 -2.90
CA GLU A 142 16.34 10.37 -3.93
C GLU A 142 16.32 8.84 -3.94
N ASP A 143 16.41 8.22 -5.13
CA ASP A 143 16.20 6.79 -5.32
C ASP A 143 17.13 5.94 -4.41
N ASN A 144 18.43 6.24 -4.36
CA ASN A 144 19.39 5.50 -3.52
C ASN A 144 19.09 5.61 -2.01
N TYR A 145 18.60 6.76 -1.56
CA TYR A 145 18.26 6.98 -0.16
C TYR A 145 16.98 6.22 0.20
N ALA A 146 15.95 6.31 -0.64
CA ALA A 146 14.72 5.55 -0.48
C ALA A 146 14.98 4.04 -0.49
N GLU A 147 15.85 3.55 -1.39
CA GLU A 147 16.21 2.14 -1.45
C GLU A 147 16.82 1.64 -0.15
N LYS A 148 17.81 2.36 0.36
CA LYS A 148 18.44 2.04 1.63
C LYS A 148 17.43 2.09 2.79
N GLN A 149 16.67 3.18 2.90
CA GLN A 149 15.76 3.39 4.03
C GLN A 149 14.63 2.35 4.04
N ILE A 150 14.01 2.08 2.88
CA ILE A 150 12.93 1.09 2.76
C ILE A 150 13.47 -0.31 3.03
N MET A 151 14.62 -0.69 2.46
CA MET A 151 15.24 -2.00 2.70
C MET A 151 15.53 -2.22 4.18
N GLU A 152 16.16 -1.24 4.85
CA GLU A 152 16.45 -1.31 6.29
C GLU A 152 15.18 -1.42 7.14
N HIS A 153 14.10 -0.72 6.75
CA HIS A 153 12.82 -0.77 7.46
C HIS A 153 12.13 -2.14 7.31
N LEU A 154 12.12 -2.69 6.10
CA LEU A 154 11.57 -4.02 5.82
C LEU A 154 12.40 -5.11 6.52
N GLN A 155 13.73 -4.97 6.57
CA GLN A 155 14.63 -5.88 7.30
C GLN A 155 14.54 -5.75 8.82
N LYS A 156 13.80 -4.78 9.36
CA LYS A 156 13.38 -4.75 10.77
C LYS A 156 12.01 -5.41 11.00
N GLY A 157 11.43 -5.97 9.93
CA GLY A 157 10.09 -6.55 9.93
C GLY A 157 8.97 -5.51 9.98
N SER A 158 9.24 -4.29 9.53
CA SER A 158 8.27 -3.18 9.56
C SER A 158 7.77 -2.86 8.14
N PRO A 159 6.45 -2.77 7.91
CA PRO A 159 5.92 -2.57 6.57
C PRO A 159 6.06 -1.14 6.07
N VAL A 160 5.99 -0.97 4.75
CA VAL A 160 6.07 0.33 4.06
C VAL A 160 4.91 0.46 3.08
N ILE A 161 4.17 1.57 3.11
CA ILE A 161 3.17 1.88 2.07
C ILE A 161 3.84 2.72 1.00
N ILE A 162 3.72 2.35 -0.28
CA ILE A 162 4.33 3.09 -1.40
C ILE A 162 3.29 3.54 -2.40
N GLU A 163 3.61 4.60 -3.15
CA GLU A 163 2.87 5.03 -4.33
C GLU A 163 3.72 4.80 -5.58
N THR A 164 3.14 4.13 -6.58
CA THR A 164 3.77 3.86 -7.88
C THR A 164 2.99 4.53 -9.01
N SER A 165 3.63 4.73 -10.15
CA SER A 165 2.99 5.24 -11.36
C SER A 165 3.36 4.41 -12.58
N ARG A 166 2.60 4.56 -13.66
CA ARG A 166 2.94 3.95 -14.96
C ARG A 166 4.17 4.58 -15.64
N MET A 167 4.74 5.61 -15.04
CA MET A 167 5.89 6.34 -15.54
C MET A 167 7.14 5.80 -14.85
N ARG A 168 7.84 4.88 -15.52
CA ARG A 168 9.09 4.32 -15.01
C ARG A 168 10.22 5.34 -15.14
N ARG A 169 11.02 5.48 -14.10
CA ARG A 169 12.13 6.41 -13.96
C ARG A 169 13.47 5.69 -13.86
N LYS A 170 14.54 6.46 -14.11
CA LYS A 170 15.91 6.14 -13.71
C LYS A 170 16.49 7.42 -13.09
N GLY A 171 16.62 7.47 -11.77
CA GLY A 171 16.80 8.73 -11.07
C GLY A 171 15.62 9.66 -11.33
N ARG A 172 15.85 10.95 -11.50
CA ARG A 172 14.79 11.93 -11.75
C ARG A 172 14.20 11.90 -13.18
N ARG A 173 14.76 11.10 -14.10
CA ARG A 173 14.34 11.07 -15.51
C ARG A 173 13.31 9.97 -15.76
N ILE A 174 12.20 10.30 -16.41
CA ILE A 174 11.25 9.32 -16.93
C ILE A 174 11.89 8.64 -18.15
N VAL A 175 11.96 7.30 -18.11
CA VAL A 175 12.50 6.46 -19.19
C VAL A 175 11.38 5.74 -19.95
N HIS A 176 10.24 5.46 -19.31
CA HIS A 176 9.05 4.93 -19.97
C HIS A 176 7.79 5.61 -19.43
N PHE A 177 6.90 6.07 -20.31
CA PHE A 177 5.69 6.83 -19.91
C PHE A 177 4.45 5.97 -19.68
N PHE A 178 4.42 4.76 -20.24
CA PHE A 178 3.24 3.89 -20.29
C PHE A 178 3.62 2.44 -20.00
N ASP A 179 4.29 2.23 -18.86
CA ASP A 179 4.58 0.88 -18.36
C ASP A 179 3.56 0.51 -17.28
N LYS A 180 2.66 -0.42 -17.61
CA LYS A 180 1.52 -0.77 -16.74
C LYS A 180 1.82 -1.90 -15.75
N LYS A 181 3.10 -2.27 -15.56
CA LYS A 181 3.47 -3.38 -14.67
C LYS A 181 2.89 -3.21 -13.27
N TYR A 182 3.10 -2.08 -12.60
CA TYR A 182 2.61 -1.86 -11.23
C TYR A 182 1.45 -0.86 -11.11
N ALA A 183 1.14 -0.11 -12.17
CA ALA A 183 0.06 0.88 -12.13
C ALA A 183 -0.56 1.12 -13.51
N GLY A 184 -1.90 1.23 -13.59
CA GLY A 184 -2.57 1.70 -14.81
C GLY A 184 -2.43 3.22 -15.00
N SER A 185 -2.27 3.95 -13.90
CA SER A 185 -1.98 5.39 -13.84
C SER A 185 -1.11 5.67 -12.62
N TYR A 186 -1.71 5.58 -11.43
CA TYR A 186 -1.06 5.61 -10.12
C TYR A 186 -1.62 4.46 -9.28
N HIS A 187 -0.84 3.99 -8.30
CA HIS A 187 -1.23 2.83 -7.52
C HIS A 187 -0.52 2.75 -6.16
N THR A 188 -1.31 2.58 -5.10
CA THR A 188 -0.83 2.39 -3.73
C THR A 188 -0.69 0.90 -3.38
N MET A 189 0.40 0.51 -2.72
CA MET A 189 0.70 -0.86 -2.29
C MET A 189 1.36 -0.88 -0.91
N ILE A 190 1.37 -2.03 -0.23
CA ILE A 190 2.07 -2.24 1.04
C ILE A 190 3.18 -3.28 0.85
N LEU A 191 4.42 -2.89 1.10
CA LEU A 191 5.57 -3.78 1.19
C LEU A 191 5.58 -4.37 2.61
N LEU A 192 5.50 -5.70 2.71
CA LEU A 192 5.36 -6.40 4.00
C LEU A 192 6.71 -6.84 4.58
N GLY A 193 7.69 -7.11 3.74
CA GLY A 193 9.02 -7.55 4.14
C GLY A 193 9.86 -7.97 2.93
N VAL A 194 11.02 -8.57 3.21
CA VAL A 194 11.93 -9.15 2.20
C VAL A 194 11.95 -10.65 2.40
N ASP A 195 11.88 -11.45 1.34
CA ASP A 195 11.94 -12.91 1.42
C ASP A 195 13.39 -13.45 1.46
N GLU A 196 13.52 -14.77 1.52
CA GLU A 196 14.78 -15.52 1.55
C GLU A 196 15.68 -15.26 0.33
N GLU A 197 15.10 -14.83 -0.79
CA GLU A 197 15.80 -14.54 -2.04
C GLU A 197 16.15 -13.05 -2.18
N GLY A 198 15.83 -12.23 -1.18
CA GLY A 198 16.08 -10.80 -1.19
C GLY A 198 15.03 -9.98 -1.95
N GLN A 199 13.92 -10.59 -2.36
CA GLN A 199 12.84 -9.88 -3.04
C GLN A 199 11.84 -9.31 -2.04
N VAL A 200 11.28 -8.16 -2.37
CA VAL A 200 10.25 -7.52 -1.55
C VAL A 200 8.93 -8.23 -1.77
N VAL A 201 8.32 -8.71 -0.69
CA VAL A 201 6.96 -9.25 -0.66
C VAL A 201 5.99 -8.10 -0.43
N PHE A 202 5.02 -7.91 -1.33
CA PHE A 202 4.08 -6.80 -1.26
C PHE A 202 2.64 -7.17 -1.61
N THR A 203 1.72 -6.44 -1.01
CA THR A 203 0.28 -6.54 -1.29
C THR A 203 -0.07 -5.66 -2.49
N ASP A 204 -0.94 -6.14 -3.36
CA ASP A 204 -1.45 -5.34 -4.48
C ASP A 204 -2.94 -5.57 -4.62
N SER A 205 -3.78 -4.54 -4.53
CA SER A 205 -5.24 -4.60 -4.65
C SER A 205 -5.76 -4.74 -6.09
N ALA A 206 -4.89 -4.62 -7.09
CA ALA A 206 -5.23 -4.70 -8.51
C ALA A 206 -4.75 -6.00 -9.16
N THR A 207 -5.52 -6.50 -10.11
CA THR A 207 -5.11 -7.63 -10.95
C THR A 207 -4.09 -7.17 -11.99
N ARG A 208 -3.00 -7.91 -12.14
CA ARG A 208 -1.90 -7.64 -13.08
C ARG A 208 -1.70 -8.83 -14.00
N GLU A 209 -1.64 -8.57 -15.30
CA GLU A 209 -1.46 -9.63 -16.32
C GLU A 209 -0.17 -10.43 -16.07
N TRP A 210 0.94 -9.74 -15.79
CA TRP A 210 2.25 -10.38 -15.54
C TRP A 210 2.27 -11.32 -14.32
N ALA A 211 1.29 -11.21 -13.42
CA ALA A 211 1.30 -11.92 -12.16
C ALA A 211 0.47 -13.23 -12.20
N GLY A 212 -0.24 -13.53 -13.30
CA GLY A 212 -1.00 -14.78 -13.43
C GLY A 212 -1.97 -15.01 -12.26
N GLU A 213 -1.79 -16.11 -11.52
CA GLU A 213 -2.60 -16.44 -10.33
C GLU A 213 -2.05 -15.82 -9.02
N VAL A 214 -0.83 -15.25 -9.05
CA VAL A 214 -0.14 -14.60 -7.92
C VAL A 214 -0.58 -13.14 -7.82
N GLN A 215 -1.84 -12.90 -7.42
CA GLN A 215 -2.45 -11.57 -7.60
C GLN A 215 -2.40 -10.68 -6.35
N ARG A 216 -2.84 -11.14 -5.18
CA ARG A 216 -2.98 -10.29 -3.98
C ARG A 216 -1.64 -10.05 -3.28
N LEU A 217 -0.74 -11.01 -3.35
CA LEU A 217 0.57 -10.99 -2.70
C LEU A 217 1.63 -11.36 -3.73
N LYS A 218 2.58 -10.47 -3.97
CA LYS A 218 3.56 -10.53 -5.08
C LYS A 218 4.98 -10.30 -4.57
N ARG A 219 5.97 -10.61 -5.41
CA ARG A 219 7.39 -10.38 -5.14
C ARG A 219 8.09 -9.62 -6.27
N ALA A 220 9.02 -8.73 -5.94
CA ALA A 220 9.81 -7.96 -6.89
C ALA A 220 11.09 -7.40 -6.24
N ASP A 221 12.06 -7.00 -7.06
CA ASP A 221 13.24 -6.28 -6.58
C ASP A 221 12.86 -4.87 -6.12
N LEU A 222 13.44 -4.41 -4.99
CA LEU A 222 13.14 -3.08 -4.46
C LEU A 222 13.55 -1.97 -5.44
N SER A 223 14.72 -2.11 -6.07
CA SER A 223 15.22 -1.16 -7.08
C SER A 223 14.27 -1.06 -8.29
N GLU A 224 13.62 -2.17 -8.66
CA GLU A 224 12.58 -2.15 -9.68
C GLU A 224 11.39 -1.33 -9.19
N LEU A 225 10.84 -1.61 -8.01
CA LEU A 225 9.69 -0.87 -7.45
C LEU A 225 9.97 0.64 -7.35
N ILE A 226 11.17 1.03 -6.89
CA ILE A 226 11.60 2.43 -6.79
C ILE A 226 11.60 3.12 -8.15
N SER A 227 11.94 2.39 -9.22
CA SER A 227 11.86 2.92 -10.57
C SER A 227 10.43 3.30 -10.99
N TYR A 228 9.39 2.76 -10.35
CA TYR A 228 7.99 3.16 -10.56
C TYR A 228 7.45 4.13 -9.52
N MET A 229 8.11 4.24 -8.36
CA MET A 229 7.78 5.26 -7.36
C MET A 229 8.07 6.65 -7.90
N PHE A 230 7.43 7.67 -7.34
CA PHE A 230 7.66 9.06 -7.72
C PHE A 230 7.58 9.98 -6.50
N PRO A 231 8.49 10.96 -6.40
CA PRO A 231 8.47 11.92 -5.32
C PRO A 231 7.40 12.99 -5.54
N GLN A 232 7.01 13.61 -4.44
CA GLN A 232 6.21 14.81 -4.40
C GLN A 232 6.99 16.03 -4.86
N LYS A 233 6.31 16.89 -5.63
CA LYS A 233 6.94 18.11 -6.14
C LYS A 233 7.13 19.18 -5.06
N ASN A 234 6.16 19.32 -4.16
CA ASN A 234 6.20 20.26 -3.05
C ASN A 234 5.92 19.50 -1.75
N THR A 235 6.92 19.34 -0.87
CA THR A 235 6.78 18.58 0.38
C THR A 235 5.89 19.26 1.43
N GLU A 236 5.57 20.55 1.25
CA GLU A 236 4.65 21.27 2.13
C GLU A 236 3.18 21.01 1.78
N ASP A 237 2.89 20.37 0.65
CA ASP A 237 1.52 20.08 0.24
C ASP A 237 0.90 18.98 1.11
N THR A 238 -0.11 19.35 1.90
CA THR A 238 -0.84 18.50 2.86
C THR A 238 -2.18 18.01 2.31
N HIS A 239 -2.24 17.71 1.02
CA HIS A 239 -3.48 17.28 0.36
C HIS A 239 -3.95 15.92 0.86
N LEU A 240 -5.13 15.88 1.49
CA LEU A 240 -5.73 14.63 2.01
C LEU A 240 -6.15 13.65 0.90
N TYR A 241 -6.54 14.16 -0.27
CA TYR A 241 -6.88 13.38 -1.46
C TYR A 241 -5.81 13.53 -2.54
N PHE A 242 -5.60 12.47 -3.32
CA PHE A 242 -4.60 12.39 -4.37
C PHE A 242 -4.73 13.54 -5.38
N SER A 243 -3.58 14.10 -5.78
CA SER A 243 -3.53 15.15 -6.79
C SER A 243 -2.38 14.90 -7.77
N ARG A 244 -2.76 14.57 -9.01
CA ARG A 244 -1.79 14.43 -10.11
C ARG A 244 -1.01 15.72 -10.37
N LYS A 245 -1.63 16.90 -10.22
CA LYS A 245 -0.94 18.18 -10.47
C LYS A 245 0.24 18.37 -9.50
N LYS A 246 0.06 17.91 -8.26
CA LYS A 246 1.01 18.05 -7.16
C LYS A 246 1.95 16.85 -7.01
N ASN A 247 1.70 15.77 -7.76
CA ASN A 247 2.37 14.48 -7.62
C ASN A 247 2.38 14.02 -6.16
N THR A 248 1.23 13.80 -5.52
CA THR A 248 1.18 13.33 -4.12
C THR A 248 1.63 11.87 -3.99
N GLY A 249 2.90 11.58 -4.29
CA GLY A 249 3.56 10.28 -4.22
C GLY A 249 4.37 10.12 -2.93
N GLY A 250 5.48 9.41 -2.99
CA GLY A 250 6.31 9.10 -1.82
C GLY A 250 6.08 7.71 -1.25
N TYR A 251 6.35 7.56 0.05
CA TYR A 251 6.11 6.34 0.82
C TYR A 251 5.88 6.66 2.31
N ILE A 252 5.33 5.69 3.05
CA ILE A 252 5.06 5.76 4.48
C ILE A 252 5.76 4.60 5.17
N LEU A 253 6.64 4.91 6.12
CA LEU A 253 7.23 3.94 7.03
C LEU A 253 6.23 3.69 8.18
N LEU A 254 5.76 2.45 8.34
CA LEU A 254 4.91 2.07 9.47
C LEU A 254 5.79 1.44 10.56
N TYR A 255 5.71 1.94 11.79
CA TYR A 255 6.48 1.37 12.89
C TYR A 255 5.65 0.30 13.61
N GLN A 256 6.32 -0.78 13.99
CA GLN A 256 5.76 -1.77 14.91
C GLN A 256 5.42 -1.08 16.23
N ALA A 257 4.24 -1.36 16.77
CA ALA A 257 3.83 -0.96 18.11
C ALA A 257 4.33 -1.99 19.14
#